data_AF-A0A963VQ63-F1
#
_entry.id   AF-A0A963VQ63-F1
#
_cell.length_a   1.000
_cell.length_b   1.000
_cell.length_c   1.000
_cell.angle_alpha   90.00
_cell.angle_beta   90.00
_cell.angle_gamma   90.00
#
_symmetry.space_group_name_H-M   'P 1'
#
loop_
_entity.id
_entity.type
_entity.pdbx_description
1 polymer ?
#
loop_
_entity_poly.entity_id
_entity_poly.type
_entity_poly.pdbx_seq_one_letter_code
_entity_poly.pdbx_strand_id
1 'polypeptide(L)' 'MAKIKVQNPIVEIDGDEMTRIIWQWIRERLILPYLDVDLEYYDLSIEMRDETDDQITVDCANAIKKHGVGVKCATI' A
#
# COMPACT_ATOMS: atom_id res chain seq x y z
N MET A 1 -10.69 20.74 9.56
CA MET A 1 -9.93 20.16 10.69
C MET A 1 -8.50 19.96 10.24
N ALA A 2 -7.52 20.10 11.13
CA ALA A 2 -6.15 19.68 10.83
C ALA A 2 -6.11 18.14 10.72
N LYS A 3 -5.32 17.61 9.78
CA LYS A 3 -5.11 16.16 9.64
C LYS A 3 -4.35 15.62 10.86
N ILE A 4 -4.65 14.39 11.26
CA ILE A 4 -3.92 13.70 12.32
C ILE A 4 -2.59 13.23 11.74
N LYS A 5 -1.49 13.66 12.37
CA LYS A 5 -0.14 13.29 11.94
C LYS A 5 0.21 11.88 12.40
N VAL A 6 0.55 11.01 11.46
CA VAL A 6 1.08 9.67 11.72
C VAL A 6 2.61 9.76 11.82
N GLN A 7 3.18 9.17 12.87
CA GLN A 7 4.61 9.37 13.19
C GLN A 7 5.54 8.53 12.31
N ASN A 8 5.15 7.30 11.98
CA ASN A 8 5.95 6.36 11.22
C ASN A 8 5.29 6.05 9.87
N PRO A 9 6.08 5.80 8.81
CA PRO A 9 5.53 5.36 7.53
C PRO A 9 4.80 4.02 7.65
N ILE A 10 3.83 3.81 6.77
CA ILE A 10 3.13 2.54 6.58
C ILE A 10 3.43 2.04 5.18
N VAL A 11 3.73 0.75 5.05
CA VAL A 11 3.88 0.13 3.74
C VAL A 11 2.50 -0.12 3.15
N GLU A 12 2.23 0.47 2.00
CA GLU A 12 0.99 0.31 1.25
C GLU A 12 1.23 -0.63 0.07
N ILE A 13 0.36 -1.63 -0.06
CA ILE A 13 0.53 -2.69 -1.04
C ILE A 13 -0.74 -2.78 -1.87
N ASP A 14 -0.64 -2.33 -3.11
CA ASP A 14 -1.74 -2.39 -4.06
C ASP A 14 -1.92 -3.82 -4.60
N GLY A 15 -3.12 -4.07 -5.12
CA GLY A 15 -3.51 -5.40 -5.56
C GLY A 15 -4.21 -5.37 -6.90
N ASP A 16 -5.13 -6.31 -7.10
CA ASP A 16 -5.73 -6.57 -8.40
C ASP A 16 -7.25 -6.30 -8.44
N GLU A 17 -7.78 -6.25 -9.65
CA GLU A 17 -9.21 -6.29 -9.98
C GLU A 17 -10.09 -5.29 -9.20
N MET A 18 -11.23 -5.76 -8.67
CA MET A 18 -12.18 -4.92 -7.94
C MET A 18 -11.64 -4.44 -6.60
N THR A 19 -10.76 -5.21 -5.96
CA THR A 19 -10.18 -4.82 -4.68
C THR A 19 -9.24 -3.62 -4.84
N ARG A 20 -8.50 -3.50 -5.94
CA ARG A 20 -7.69 -2.31 -6.27
C ARG A 20 -8.54 -1.03 -6.32
N ILE A 21 -9.68 -1.09 -7.00
CA ILE A 21 -10.59 0.05 -7.14
C ILE A 21 -11.20 0.45 -5.78
N ILE A 22 -11.67 -0.53 -5.01
CA ILE A 22 -12.22 -0.28 -3.68
C ILE A 22 -11.15 0.28 -2.74
N TRP A 23 -9.92 -0.24 -2.81
CA TRP A 23 -8.80 0.23 -2.01
C TRP A 23 -8.46 1.69 -2.28
N GLN A 24 -8.42 2.10 -3.56
CA GLN A 24 -8.27 3.51 -3.93
C GLN A 24 -9.36 4.39 -3.30
N TRP A 25 -10.63 3.96 -3.35
CA TRP A 25 -11.73 4.73 -2.76
C TRP A 25 -11.62 4.85 -1.25
N ILE A 26 -11.24 3.78 -0.55
CA ILE A 26 -11.00 3.81 0.90
C ILE A 26 -9.89 4.80 1.22
N ARG A 27 -8.74 4.71 0.52
CA ARG A 27 -7.60 5.60 0.73
C ARG A 27 -7.97 7.07 0.53
N GLU A 28 -8.58 7.40 -0.60
CA GLU A 28 -8.88 8.79 -0.97
C GLU A 28 -10.02 9.40 -0.17
N ARG A 29 -11.05 8.62 0.19
CA ARG A 29 -12.26 9.15 0.85
C ARG A 29 -12.24 9.01 2.36
N LEU A 30 -11.57 7.98 2.89
CA LEU A 30 -11.67 7.60 4.30
C LEU A 30 -10.35 7.71 5.05
N ILE A 31 -9.19 7.79 4.38
CA ILE A 31 -7.88 7.85 5.03
C ILE A 31 -7.23 9.24 4.85
N LEU A 32 -6.84 9.58 3.61
CA LEU A 32 -6.09 10.80 3.30
C LEU A 32 -6.78 12.12 3.65
N PRO A 33 -8.12 12.24 3.71
CA PRO A 33 -8.77 13.45 4.20
C PRO A 33 -8.53 13.71 5.70
N TYR A 34 -8.23 12.66 6.46
CA TYR A 34 -8.16 12.70 7.92
C TYR A 34 -6.74 12.49 8.47
N LEU A 35 -5.89 11.75 7.75
CA LEU A 35 -4.51 11.43 8.16
C LEU A 35 -3.48 12.12 7.27
N ASP A 36 -2.45 12.68 7.91
CA ASP A 36 -1.18 13.05 7.29
C ASP A 36 -0.21 11.90 7.58
N VAL A 37 -0.07 10.99 6.62
CA VAL A 37 0.65 9.72 6.73
C VAL A 37 1.58 9.54 5.55
N ASP A 38 2.79 9.07 5.81
CA ASP A 38 3.74 8.68 4.79
C ASP A 38 3.47 7.23 4.38
N LEU A 39 3.27 7.00 3.09
CA LEU A 39 2.92 5.71 2.52
C LEU A 39 4.04 5.26 1.58
N GLU A 40 4.76 4.21 1.98
CA GLU A 40 5.75 3.57 1.12
C GLU A 40 5.02 2.56 0.25
N TYR A 41 4.80 2.94 -1.01
CA TYR A 41 3.89 2.26 -1.93
C TYR A 41 4.59 1.17 -2.76
N TYR A 42 3.93 0.02 -2.87
CA TYR A 42 4.31 -1.10 -3.74
C TYR A 42 3.11 -1.56 -4.54
N ASP A 43 3.28 -1.71 -5.86
CA ASP A 43 2.27 -2.29 -6.74
C ASP A 43 2.50 -3.80 -6.88
N LEU A 44 1.65 -4.62 -6.26
CA LEU A 44 1.69 -6.08 -6.43
C LEU A 44 0.63 -6.57 -7.42
N SER A 45 0.25 -5.75 -8.41
CA SER A 45 -0.54 -6.25 -9.52
C SER A 45 0.14 -7.43 -10.20
N ILE A 46 -0.64 -8.28 -10.84
CA ILE A 46 -0.09 -9.44 -11.55
C ILE A 46 0.91 -9.02 -12.64
N GLU A 47 0.67 -7.90 -13.32
CA GLU A 47 1.58 -7.35 -14.34
C GLU A 47 2.92 -6.94 -13.72
N MET A 48 2.90 -6.22 -12.60
CA MET A 48 4.13 -5.75 -11.95
C MET A 48 4.93 -6.91 -11.34
N ARG A 49 4.25 -7.92 -10.81
CA ARG A 49 4.90 -9.15 -10.34
C ARG A 49 5.55 -9.90 -11.50
N ASP A 50 4.91 -10.01 -12.66
CA ASP A 50 5.50 -10.64 -13.85
C ASP A 50 6.69 -9.84 -14.40
N GLU A 51 6.55 -8.51 -14.54
CA GLU A 51 7.60 -7.62 -15.06
C GLU A 51 8.88 -7.62 -14.22
N THR A 52 8.77 -7.92 -12.93
CA THR A 52 9.89 -7.88 -11.98
C THR A 52 10.40 -9.25 -11.54
N ASP A 53 9.94 -10.34 -12.18
CA ASP A 53 10.21 -11.71 -11.72
C ASP A 53 9.91 -11.89 -10.21
N ASP A 54 8.81 -11.26 -9.76
CA ASP A 54 8.32 -11.20 -8.38
C ASP A 54 9.26 -10.54 -7.36
N GLN A 55 10.32 -9.85 -7.81
CA GLN A 55 11.25 -9.14 -6.93
C GLN A 55 10.54 -8.04 -6.12
N ILE A 56 9.53 -7.38 -6.69
CA ILE A 56 8.76 -6.34 -5.99
C ILE A 56 8.05 -6.88 -4.75
N THR A 57 7.61 -8.14 -4.75
CA THR A 57 6.99 -8.81 -3.61
C THR A 57 7.99 -8.98 -2.46
N VAL A 58 9.24 -9.34 -2.78
CA VAL A 58 10.33 -9.47 -1.81
C VAL A 58 10.72 -8.11 -1.23
N ASP A 59 10.83 -7.09 -2.06
CA ASP A 59 11.17 -5.74 -1.65
C ASP A 59 10.09 -5.16 -0.71
N CYS A 60 8.82 -5.35 -1.07
CA CYS A 60 7.68 -5.03 -0.23
C CYS A 60 7.77 -5.73 1.14
N ALA A 61 8.06 -7.03 1.18
CA ALA A 61 8.20 -7.77 2.44
C ALA A 61 9.36 -7.23 3.31
N ASN A 62 10.48 -6.83 2.70
CA ASN A 62 11.59 -6.20 3.39
C ASN A 62 11.22 -4.81 3.94
N ALA A 63 10.44 -4.02 3.20
CA ALA A 63 9.93 -2.74 3.68
C ALA A 63 9.01 -2.93 4.89
N ILE A 64 8.09 -3.91 4.85
CA ILE A 64 7.24 -4.22 6.02
C ILE A 64 8.11 -4.62 7.21
N LYS A 65 9.13 -5.45 6.99
CA LYS A 65 10.06 -5.86 8.06
C LYS A 65 10.81 -4.66 8.67
N LYS A 66 11.15 -3.65 7.86
CA LYS A 66 11.82 -2.41 8.30
C LYS A 66 10.88 -1.47 9.05
N HIS A 67 9.65 -1.27 8.56
CA HIS A 67 8.69 -0.29 9.09
C HIS A 67 7.74 -0.87 10.15
N GLY A 68 7.62 -2.20 10.22
CA GLY A 68 6.83 -2.95 11.19
C GLY A 68 5.34 -3.06 10.86
N VAL A 69 4.83 -2.25 9.92
CA VAL A 69 3.41 -2.21 9.55
C VAL A 69 3.25 -2.14 8.04
N GLY A 70 2.39 -3.02 7.51
CA GLY A 70 1.94 -2.97 6.12
C GLY A 70 0.45 -3.26 6.01
N VAL A 71 -0.19 -2.69 4.99
CA VAL A 71 -1.59 -2.95 4.63
C VAL A 71 -1.66 -3.44 3.19
N LYS A 72 -2.35 -4.57 2.99
CA LYS A 72 -2.33 -5.30 1.72
C LYS A 72 -3.71 -5.41 1.10
N CYS A 73 -3.83 -4.93 -0.13
CA CYS A 73 -4.94 -5.24 -1.02
C CYS A 73 -4.83 -6.69 -1.56
N ALA A 74 -5.95 -7.32 -1.88
CA ALA A 74 -5.95 -8.68 -2.41
C ALA A 74 -5.29 -8.74 -3.80
N THR A 75 -4.52 -9.81 -4.02
CA THR A 75 -3.79 -10.08 -5.27
C THR A 75 -4.25 -11.42 -5.83
N ILE A 76 -4.26 -11.58 -7.15
CA ILE A 76 -4.58 -12.86 -7.83
C ILE A 76 -3.38 -13.81 -7.94
#